data_AF-A0A7C6S8K6-F1
#
_entry.id   AF-A0A7C6S8K6-F1
#
_cell.length_a   1.000
_cell.length_b   1.000
_cell.length_c   1.000
_cell.angle_alpha   90.00
_cell.angle_beta   90.00
_cell.angle_gamma   90.00
#
_symmetry.space_group_name_H-M   'P 1'
#
loop_
_entity.id
_entity.type
_entity.pdbx_description
1 polymer ?
#
loop_
_entity_poly.entity_id
_entity_poly.type
_entity_poly.pdbx_seq_one_letter_code
_entity_poly.pdbx_strand_id
1 'polypeptide(L)'
;MIALDLIGLVLSWLFLGPRYPGYIILLSIFQETSRFLLALALKTGVLNLTIGGIFGVTTIHQDMGSFPFLLILYSGPFCCYLLSRYRGGLQREEGAILFHPLAVLANPVGVLAWRFSLFSALVSTWRLLTWA
;
A
#
# COMPACT_ATOMS: atom_id res chain seq x y z
N MET A 1 1.10 17.89 7.07
CA MET A 1 0.00 17.44 7.97
C MET A 1 -0.16 15.92 7.87
N ILE A 2 -0.43 15.22 8.97
CA ILE A 2 -0.79 13.79 8.93
C ILE A 2 -2.31 13.70 9.01
N ALA A 3 -2.94 13.11 8.00
CA ALA A 3 -4.37 12.87 7.93
C ALA A 3 -4.64 11.36 7.94
N LEU A 4 -5.76 10.95 8.51
CA LEU A 4 -6.18 9.56 8.56
C LEU A 4 -7.50 9.45 7.81
N ASP A 5 -7.51 8.69 6.71
CA ASP A 5 -8.69 8.46 5.89
C ASP A 5 -9.37 7.17 6.34
N LEU A 6 -10.32 7.33 7.26
CA LEU A 6 -11.11 6.23 7.81
C LEU A 6 -11.92 5.51 6.73
N ILE A 7 -12.40 6.23 5.72
CA ILE A 7 -13.20 5.64 4.63
C ILE A 7 -12.30 4.75 3.78
N GLY A 8 -11.12 5.26 3.39
CA GLY A 8 -10.11 4.48 2.67
C GLY A 8 -9.67 3.22 3.44
N LEU A 9 -9.50 3.31 4.76
CA LEU A 9 -9.17 2.17 5.61
C LEU A 9 -10.30 1.13 5.70
N VAL A 10 -11.55 1.57 5.86
CA VAL A 10 -12.72 0.66 5.88
C VAL A 10 -12.89 -0.03 4.54
N LEU A 11 -12.74 0.70 3.42
CA LEU A 11 -12.76 0.10 2.09
C LEU A 11 -11.62 -0.90 1.91
N SER A 12 -10.42 -0.56 2.35
CA SER A 12 -9.27 -1.48 2.32
C SER A 12 -9.56 -2.76 3.11
N TRP A 13 -10.21 -2.64 4.26
CA TRP A 13 -10.64 -3.77 5.08
C TRP A 13 -11.62 -4.70 4.35
N LEU A 14 -12.60 -4.12 3.65
CA LEU A 14 -13.58 -4.86 2.86
C LEU A 14 -12.95 -5.57 1.65
N PHE A 15 -12.06 -4.90 0.91
CA PHE A 15 -11.44 -5.46 -0.30
C PHE A 15 -10.37 -6.51 -0.02
N LEU A 16 -9.57 -6.33 1.03
CA LEU A 16 -8.43 -7.20 1.31
C LEU A 16 -8.82 -8.42 2.12
N GLY A 17 -9.84 -8.30 2.96
CA GLY A 17 -10.40 -9.40 3.73
C GLY A 17 -10.78 -8.98 5.14
N PRO A 18 -12.08 -9.05 5.52
CA PRO A 18 -12.53 -8.54 6.80
C PRO A 18 -12.04 -9.34 8.01
N ARG A 19 -11.55 -10.57 7.81
CA ARG A 19 -11.10 -11.47 8.88
C ARG A 19 -9.87 -11.00 9.64
N TYR A 20 -9.05 -10.11 9.05
CA TYR A 20 -7.75 -9.76 9.63
C TYR A 20 -7.52 -8.23 9.69
N PRO A 21 -8.35 -7.47 10.42
CA PRO A 21 -8.25 -6.00 10.47
C PRO A 21 -6.89 -5.51 10.99
N GLY A 22 -6.30 -6.20 11.97
CA GLY A 22 -5.02 -5.81 12.55
C GLY A 22 -3.86 -5.80 11.54
N TYR A 23 -3.83 -6.78 10.62
CA TYR A 23 -2.79 -6.81 9.59
C TYR A 23 -2.98 -5.71 8.55
N ILE A 24 -4.21 -5.30 8.26
CA ILE A 24 -4.49 -4.24 7.28
C ILE A 24 -4.02 -2.89 7.80
N ILE A 25 -4.24 -2.61 9.10
CA ILE A 25 -3.70 -1.41 9.75
C ILE A 25 -2.17 -1.41 9.71
N LEU A 26 -1.54 -2.53 10.09
CA LEU A 26 -0.08 -2.65 10.05
C LEU A 26 0.49 -2.46 8.65
N LEU A 27 -0.13 -3.07 7.64
CA LEU A 27 0.30 -2.92 6.24
C LEU A 27 0.10 -1.50 5.72
N SER A 28 -0.99 -0.82 6.12
CA SER A 28 -1.21 0.58 5.79
C SER A 28 -0.12 1.48 6.39
N ILE A 29 0.24 1.25 7.64
CA ILE A 29 1.32 2.02 8.29
C ILE A 29 2.64 1.73 7.58
N PHE A 30 2.95 0.45 7.33
CA PHE A 30 4.16 0.03 6.66
C PHE A 30 4.32 0.68 5.28
N GLN A 31 3.26 0.66 4.47
CA GLN A 31 3.23 1.30 3.15
C GLN A 31 3.48 2.81 3.21
N GLU A 32 2.83 3.53 4.12
CA GLU A 32 3.01 4.98 4.22
C GLU A 32 4.38 5.33 4.82
N THR A 33 4.90 4.51 5.74
CA THR A 33 6.26 4.71 6.26
C THR A 33 7.32 4.54 5.19
N SER A 34 7.17 3.62 4.23
CA SER A 34 8.14 3.49 3.14
C SER A 34 8.11 4.68 2.18
N ARG A 35 6.91 5.23 1.90
CA ARG A 35 6.76 6.47 1.11
C ARG A 35 7.42 7.65 1.80
N PHE A 36 7.18 7.79 3.10
CA PHE A 36 7.77 8.83 3.93
C PHE A 36 9.30 8.72 3.99
N LEU A 37 9.84 7.52 4.25
CA LEU A 37 11.28 7.28 4.28
C LEU A 37 11.95 7.61 2.94
N LEU A 38 11.33 7.21 1.83
CA LEU A 38 11.88 7.52 0.51
C LEU A 38 11.79 9.02 0.19
N ALA A 39 10.70 9.69 0.57
CA ALA A 39 10.58 11.14 0.42
C ALA A 39 11.65 11.90 1.21
N LEU A 40 11.97 11.44 2.43
CA LEU A 40 13.09 11.96 3.23
C LEU A 40 14.44 11.68 2.58
N ALA A 41 14.66 10.47 2.05
CA ALA A 41 15.90 10.09 1.38
C ALA A 41 16.16 10.94 0.13
N LEU A 42 15.09 11.27 -0.61
CA LEU A 42 15.14 12.15 -1.78
C LEU A 42 15.16 13.64 -1.42
N LYS A 43 15.21 13.97 -0.11
CA LYS A 43 15.20 15.34 0.44
C LYS A 43 14.04 16.19 -0.07
N THR A 44 12.90 15.54 -0.30
CA THR A 44 11.71 16.20 -0.79
C THR A 44 10.79 16.54 0.35
N GLY A 45 10.37 17.81 0.40
CA GLY A 45 9.45 18.25 1.45
C GLY A 45 8.12 17.51 1.31
N VAL A 46 7.75 16.81 2.37
CA VAL A 46 6.45 16.13 2.48
C VAL A 46 5.45 17.14 3.00
N LEU A 47 4.45 17.48 2.18
CA LEU A 47 3.42 18.44 2.52
C LEU A 47 2.35 17.79 3.39
N ASN A 48 1.70 16.75 2.87
CA ASN A 48 0.70 15.96 3.57
C ASN A 48 0.90 14.46 3.37
N LEU A 49 0.69 13.72 4.45
CA LEU A 49 0.68 12.27 4.47
C LEU A 49 -0.72 11.82 4.91
N THR A 50 -1.41 11.08 4.06
CA THR A 50 -2.77 10.58 4.32
C THR A 50 -2.74 9.06 4.42
N ILE A 51 -3.00 8.54 5.61
CA ILE A 51 -3.05 7.11 5.89
C ILE A 51 -4.46 6.61 5.58
N GLY A 52 -4.64 5.98 4.42
CA GLY A 52 -5.95 5.52 3.91
C GLY A 52 -5.95 4.06 3.43
N GLY A 53 -5.01 3.25 3.90
CA GLY A 53 -4.84 1.88 3.43
C GLY A 53 -4.29 1.82 2.01
N ILE A 54 -4.95 1.04 1.15
CA ILE A 54 -4.65 0.95 -0.29
C ILE A 54 -4.70 2.34 -0.94
N PHE A 55 -5.59 3.20 -0.43
CA PHE A 55 -5.85 4.55 -0.95
C PHE A 55 -4.97 5.63 -0.33
N GLY A 56 -3.96 5.28 0.46
CA GLY A 56 -3.06 6.26 1.06
C GLY A 56 -2.45 7.23 0.03
N VAL A 57 -2.28 8.49 0.42
CA VAL A 57 -1.76 9.57 -0.43
C VAL A 57 -0.61 10.26 0.29
N THR A 58 0.55 10.30 -0.35
CA THR A 58 1.64 11.20 0.06
C THR A 58 1.74 12.34 -0.94
N THR A 59 1.52 13.57 -0.49
CA THR A 59 1.69 14.78 -1.28
C THR A 59 3.04 15.42 -0.95
N ILE A 60 3.78 15.75 -1.99
CA ILE A 60 5.12 16.33 -1.94
C ILE A 60 5.14 17.65 -2.71
N HIS A 61 6.16 18.47 -2.50
CA HIS A 61 6.31 19.74 -3.23
C HIS A 61 6.33 19.56 -4.76
N GLN A 62 5.70 20.51 -5.47
CA GLN A 62 5.49 20.49 -6.92
C GLN A 62 6.77 20.59 -7.77
N ASP A 63 7.90 21.02 -7.20
CA ASP A 63 9.16 21.19 -7.94
C ASP A 63 9.91 19.87 -8.19
N MET A 64 9.25 18.72 -8.01
CA MET A 64 9.87 17.41 -8.20
C MET A 64 9.73 16.93 -9.64
N GLY A 65 10.83 16.43 -10.21
CA GLY A 65 10.79 15.75 -11.51
C GLY A 65 9.89 14.50 -11.51
N SER A 66 9.49 14.03 -12.70
CA SER A 66 8.60 12.87 -12.87
C SER A 66 9.15 11.57 -12.29
N PHE A 67 10.46 11.32 -12.43
CA PHE A 67 11.11 10.11 -11.93
C PHE A 67 11.07 9.95 -10.40
N PRO A 68 11.53 10.93 -9.59
CA PRO A 68 11.48 10.79 -8.14
C PRO A 68 10.04 10.79 -7.58
N PHE A 69 9.09 11.42 -8.28
CA PHE A 69 7.66 11.29 -7.95
C PHE A 69 7.17 9.85 -8.12
N LEU A 70 7.49 9.21 -9.24
CA LEU A 70 7.18 7.79 -9.50
C LEU A 70 7.79 6.88 -8.44
N LEU A 71 9.05 7.10 -8.06
CA LEU A 71 9.72 6.31 -7.03
C LEU A 71 8.96 6.38 -5.70
N ILE A 72 8.57 7.58 -5.26
CA ILE A 72 7.76 7.75 -4.03
C ILE A 72 6.42 7.05 -4.16
N LEU A 73 5.71 7.27 -5.27
CA LEU A 73 4.38 6.71 -5.49
C LEU A 73 4.35 5.17 -5.39
N TYR A 74 5.35 4.50 -6.00
CA TYR A 74 5.47 3.04 -6.04
C TYR A 74 6.24 2.43 -4.86
N SER A 75 6.95 3.22 -4.05
CA SER A 75 7.71 2.71 -2.89
C SER A 75 6.83 1.96 -1.89
N GLY A 76 5.62 2.47 -1.64
CA GLY A 76 4.60 1.82 -0.80
C GLY A 76 4.25 0.41 -1.29
N PRO A 77 3.63 0.28 -2.48
CA PRO A 77 3.32 -1.01 -3.08
C PRO A 77 4.51 -1.96 -3.14
N PHE A 78 5.69 -1.45 -3.50
CA PHE A 78 6.92 -2.24 -3.59
C PHE A 78 7.35 -2.81 -2.22
N CYS A 79 7.22 -2.02 -1.15
CA CYS A 79 7.56 -2.47 0.20
C CYS A 79 6.63 -3.61 0.65
N CYS A 80 5.32 -3.49 0.39
CA CYS A 80 4.36 -4.56 0.67
C CYS A 80 4.63 -5.82 -0.17
N TYR A 81 5.04 -5.66 -1.43
CA TYR A 81 5.46 -6.78 -2.27
C TYR A 81 6.69 -7.51 -1.69
N LEU A 82 7.73 -6.77 -1.29
CA LEU A 82 8.91 -7.37 -0.64
C LEU A 82 8.54 -8.11 0.65
N LEU A 83 7.66 -7.54 1.47
CA LEU A 83 7.16 -8.17 2.69
C LEU A 83 6.43 -9.49 2.38
N SER A 84 5.60 -9.52 1.34
CA SER A 84 4.92 -10.76 0.90
C SER A 84 5.89 -11.85 0.46
N ARG A 85 6.96 -11.46 -0.24
CA ARG A 85 7.98 -12.37 -0.77
C ARG A 85 8.85 -12.93 0.35
N TYR A 86 9.24 -12.08 1.30
CA TYR A 86 10.00 -12.50 2.49
C TYR A 86 9.21 -13.46 3.37
N ARG A 87 7.90 -13.25 3.52
CA ARG A 87 7.03 -14.13 4.33
C ARG A 87 6.60 -15.41 3.60
N GLY A 88 6.96 -15.59 2.32
CA GLY A 88 6.60 -16.78 1.54
C GLY A 88 5.09 -16.94 1.30
N GLY A 89 4.34 -15.83 1.24
CA GLY A 89 2.87 -15.85 1.21
C GLY A 89 2.29 -16.56 -0.01
N LEU A 90 2.88 -16.34 -1.19
CA LEU A 90 2.37 -16.87 -2.47
C LEU A 90 2.62 -18.36 -2.68
N GLN A 91 3.62 -18.94 -2.02
CA GLN A 91 4.02 -20.34 -2.24
C GLN A 91 3.28 -21.33 -1.34
N ARG A 92 2.58 -20.83 -0.31
CA ARG A 92 1.93 -21.65 0.72
C ARG A 92 0.42 -21.76 0.56
N GLU A 93 -0.15 -21.12 -0.45
CA GLU A 93 -1.60 -20.94 -0.63
C GLU A 93 -1.99 -21.31 -2.05
N GLU A 94 -3.19 -21.87 -2.21
CA GLU A 94 -3.73 -22.18 -3.53
C GLU A 94 -4.09 -20.90 -4.30
N GLY A 95 -3.85 -20.88 -5.61
CA GLY A 95 -3.99 -19.67 -6.44
C GLY A 95 -5.37 -19.02 -6.39
N ALA A 96 -6.44 -19.81 -6.27
CA ALA A 96 -7.81 -19.29 -6.17
C ALA A 96 -8.09 -18.61 -4.82
N ILE A 97 -7.46 -19.09 -3.75
CA ILE A 97 -7.59 -18.55 -2.38
C ILE A 97 -6.91 -17.17 -2.29
N LEU A 98 -5.85 -16.94 -3.07
CA LEU A 98 -5.09 -15.69 -3.08
C LEU A 98 -5.94 -14.45 -3.42
N PHE A 99 -7.02 -14.59 -4.17
CA PHE A 99 -7.91 -13.47 -4.52
C PHE A 99 -9.19 -13.41 -3.69
N HIS A 100 -9.52 -14.47 -2.95
CA HIS A 100 -10.77 -14.55 -2.22
C HIS A 100 -10.69 -13.80 -0.86
N PRO A 101 -11.39 -12.67 -0.67
CA PRO A 101 -11.24 -11.84 0.54
C PRO A 101 -11.71 -12.53 1.82
N LEU A 102 -12.63 -13.49 1.71
CA LEU A 102 -13.20 -14.20 2.84
C LEU A 102 -12.54 -15.56 3.13
N ALA A 103 -11.53 -15.97 2.36
CA ALA A 103 -10.91 -17.27 2.59
C ALA A 103 -10.08 -17.31 3.89
N VAL A 104 -9.95 -18.50 4.49
CA VAL A 104 -9.00 -18.71 5.60
C VAL A 104 -7.61 -18.82 4.99
N LEU A 105 -6.66 -18.05 5.50
CA LEU A 105 -5.29 -18.03 5.01
C LEU A 105 -4.40 -18.74 6.04
N ALA A 106 -3.60 -19.69 5.59
CA ALA A 106 -2.49 -20.27 6.35
C ALA A 106 -1.38 -19.24 6.62
N ASN A 107 -1.17 -18.28 5.70
CA ASN A 107 -0.21 -17.19 5.87
C ASN A 107 -0.86 -15.82 5.57
N PRO A 108 -1.68 -15.30 6.50
CA PRO A 108 -2.47 -14.10 6.26
C PRO A 108 -1.59 -12.88 5.97
N VAL A 109 -0.46 -12.73 6.66
CA VAL A 109 0.46 -11.60 6.47
C VAL A 109 1.00 -11.56 5.04
N GLY A 110 1.48 -12.70 4.52
CA GLY A 110 2.07 -12.76 3.19
C GLY A 110 1.06 -12.47 2.08
N VAL A 111 -0.13 -13.07 2.16
CA VAL A 111 -1.18 -12.87 1.15
C VAL A 111 -1.79 -11.48 1.23
N LEU A 112 -2.07 -10.97 2.44
CA LEU A 112 -2.59 -9.61 2.60
C LEU A 112 -1.58 -8.58 2.10
N ALA A 113 -0.29 -8.72 2.40
CA ALA A 113 0.75 -7.83 1.89
C ALA A 113 0.83 -7.85 0.36
N TRP A 114 0.68 -9.04 -0.24
CA TRP A 114 0.63 -9.16 -1.70
C TRP A 114 -0.61 -8.46 -2.29
N ARG A 115 -1.81 -8.72 -1.74
CA ARG A 115 -3.03 -8.03 -2.18
C ARG A 115 -2.90 -6.51 -2.02
N PHE A 116 -2.35 -6.06 -0.90
CA PHE A 116 -2.10 -4.65 -0.62
C PHE A 116 -1.19 -4.03 -1.69
N SER A 117 -0.11 -4.72 -2.05
CA SER A 117 0.81 -4.27 -3.10
C SER A 117 0.12 -4.16 -4.45
N LEU A 118 -0.70 -5.15 -4.82
CA LEU A 118 -1.41 -5.18 -6.09
C LEU A 118 -2.43 -4.04 -6.19
N PHE A 119 -3.32 -3.93 -5.21
CA PHE A 119 -4.35 -2.91 -5.23
C PHE A 119 -3.76 -1.50 -5.08
N SER A 120 -2.73 -1.31 -4.24
CA SER A 120 -2.13 0.01 -4.07
C SER A 120 -1.37 0.43 -5.33
N ALA A 121 -0.69 -0.51 -6.01
CA ALA A 121 -0.09 -0.24 -7.30
C ALA A 121 -1.15 0.17 -8.33
N LEU A 122 -2.27 -0.55 -8.43
CA LEU A 122 -3.37 -0.20 -9.34
C LEU A 122 -3.96 1.19 -9.05
N VAL A 123 -4.20 1.52 -7.77
CA VAL A 123 -4.69 2.84 -7.37
C VAL A 123 -3.67 3.93 -7.68
N SER A 124 -2.38 3.68 -7.43
CA SER A 124 -1.29 4.59 -7.79
C SER A 124 -1.25 4.84 -9.31
N THR A 125 -1.34 3.80 -10.13
CA THR A 125 -1.36 3.93 -11.60
C THR A 125 -2.61 4.68 -12.08
N TRP A 126 -3.78 4.37 -11.52
CA TRP A 126 -5.02 5.06 -11.85
C TRP A 126 -4.94 6.56 -11.55
N ARG A 127 -4.36 6.92 -10.40
CA ARG A 127 -4.13 8.33 -10.05
C ARG A 127 -3.17 8.99 -11.03
N LEU A 128 -2.10 8.30 -11.42
CA LEU A 128 -1.17 8.84 -12.39
C LEU A 128 -1.85 9.12 -13.74
N LEU A 129 -2.77 8.26 -14.19
CA LEU A 129 -3.50 8.43 -15.45
C LEU A 129 -4.59 9.50 -15.39
N THR A 130 -5.15 9.78 -14.21
CA THR A 130 -6.25 10.76 -14.06
C THR A 130 -5.75 12.17 -13.73
N TRP A 131 -4.50 12.29 -13.30
CA TRP A 131 -3.85 13.56 -12.96
C TRP A 131 -2.78 13.98 -13.99
N ALA A 132 -2.51 13.14 -15.00
CA ALA A 132 -1.72 13.47 -16.19
C ALA A 132 -2.62 14.01 -17.30
#